data_AF-A0A9X2CIW3-F1
#
_entry.id   AF-A0A9X2CIW3-F1
#
_cell.length_a   1.000
_cell.length_b   1.000
_cell.length_c   1.000
_cell.angle_alpha   90.00
_cell.angle_beta   90.00
_cell.angle_gamma   90.00
#
_symmetry.space_group_name_H-M   'P 1'
#
loop_
_entity.id
_entity.type
_entity.pdbx_description
1 polymer ?
#
loop_
_entity_poly.entity_id
_entity_poly.type
_entity_poly.pdbx_seq_one_letter_code
_entity_poly.pdbx_strand_id
1 'polypeptide(L)' 'MKDLDQTELESNRPGIDVLDGINYCLEAFYNETLKSTDDFAVNGLKFQEIIGVLLLAKDDIERN' A
#
# COMPACT_ATOMS: atom_id res chain seq x y z
N MET A 1 15.98 2.17 -13.30
CA MET A 1 14.97 2.92 -12.50
C MET A 1 15.74 3.79 -11.53
N LYS A 2 15.27 5.01 -11.27
CA LYS A 2 15.92 5.93 -10.33
C LYS A 2 15.75 5.33 -8.93
N ASP A 3 16.84 4.99 -8.25
CA ASP A 3 16.80 4.63 -6.83
C ASP A 3 16.39 5.89 -6.08
N LEU A 4 15.09 6.04 -5.82
CA LEU A 4 14.62 7.06 -4.90
C LEU A 4 15.09 6.62 -3.52
N ASP A 5 15.87 7.48 -2.85
CA ASP A 5 16.28 7.17 -1.50
C ASP A 5 15.06 7.18 -0.56
N GLN A 6 15.16 6.46 0.55
CA GLN A 6 14.06 6.38 1.53
C GLN A 6 13.65 7.79 2.03
N THR A 7 14.60 8.71 2.13
CA THR A 7 14.37 10.07 2.63
C THR A 7 13.57 10.90 1.62
N GLU A 8 13.79 10.73 0.32
CA GLU A 8 13.02 11.35 -0.74
C GLU A 8 11.57 10.82 -0.75
N LEU A 9 11.37 9.52 -0.59
CA LEU A 9 10.03 8.93 -0.51
C LEU A 9 9.27 9.44 0.72
N GLU A 10 9.95 9.55 1.85
CA GLU A 10 9.36 10.05 3.09
C GLU A 10 9.15 11.57 3.11
N SER A 11 9.94 12.33 2.36
CA SER A 11 9.78 13.80 2.26
C SER A 11 8.69 14.20 1.27
N ASN A 12 8.39 13.35 0.30
CA ASN A 12 7.36 13.58 -0.72
C ASN A 12 6.04 12.85 -0.41
N ARG A 13 5.74 12.61 0.87
CA ARG A 13 4.47 11.99 1.29
C ARG A 13 3.29 12.84 0.79
N PRO A 14 2.27 12.22 0.16
CA PRO A 14 1.09 12.96 -0.28
C PRO A 14 0.35 13.54 0.94
N GLY A 15 -0.09 14.79 0.84
CA GLY A 15 -0.87 15.49 1.87
C GLY A 15 -2.35 15.11 1.86
N ILE A 16 -2.65 13.82 1.75
CA ILE A 16 -4.01 13.27 1.76
C ILE A 16 -4.36 12.72 3.15
N ASP A 17 -5.65 12.58 3.44
CA ASP A 17 -6.10 11.90 4.65
C ASP A 17 -5.61 10.44 4.66
N VAL A 18 -5.28 9.94 5.85
CA VAL A 18 -4.70 8.60 6.02
C VAL A 18 -5.68 7.52 5.54
N LEU A 19 -6.97 7.62 5.90
CA LEU A 19 -7.97 6.65 5.48
C LEU A 19 -8.25 6.74 3.99
N ASP A 20 -8.29 7.95 3.44
CA ASP A 20 -8.44 8.14 1.98
C ASP A 20 -7.28 7.51 1.21
N GLY A 21 -6.04 7.68 1.71
CA GLY A 21 -4.85 7.05 1.14
C GLY A 21 -4.91 5.53 1.19
N ILE A 22 -5.31 4.95 2.33
CA ILE A 22 -5.45 3.50 2.47
C ILE A 22 -6.55 2.97 1.55
N ASN A 23 -7.72 3.60 1.51
CA ASN A 23 -8.84 3.18 0.66
C ASN A 23 -8.46 3.26 -0.82
N TYR A 24 -7.77 4.32 -1.25
CA TYR A 24 -7.26 4.45 -2.61
C TYR A 24 -6.31 3.31 -2.98
N CYS A 25 -5.36 2.98 -2.10
CA CYS A 25 -4.44 1.86 -2.34
C CYS A 25 -5.19 0.52 -2.43
N LEU A 26 -6.13 0.24 -1.53
CA LEU A 26 -6.93 -0.98 -1.54
C LEU A 26 -7.73 -1.11 -2.84
N GLU A 27 -8.39 -0.03 -3.29
CA GLU A 27 -9.12 -0.02 -4.55
C GLU A 27 -8.19 -0.31 -5.74
N ALA A 28 -7.00 0.30 -5.78
CA ALA A 28 -6.02 0.03 -6.82
C ALA A 28 -5.57 -1.45 -6.83
N PHE A 29 -5.35 -2.05 -5.65
CA PHE A 29 -5.01 -3.46 -5.54
C PHE A 29 -6.16 -4.40 -5.93
N TYR A 30 -7.41 -4.06 -5.59
CA TYR A 30 -8.57 -4.88 -5.97
C TYR A 30 -8.88 -4.81 -7.47
N ASN A 31 -8.54 -3.70 -8.12
CA ASN A 31 -8.69 -3.54 -9.55
C ASN A 31 -7.50 -4.09 -10.36
N GLU A 32 -6.42 -4.53 -9.70
CA GLU A 32 -5.30 -5.21 -10.35
C GLU A 32 -5.74 -6.61 -10.79
N THR A 33 -5.68 -6.86 -12.10
CA THR A 33 -6.15 -8.10 -12.73
C THR A 33 -5.03 -8.87 -13.41
N LEU A 34 -3.83 -8.29 -13.50
CA LEU A 34 -2.69 -8.88 -14.19
C LEU A 34 -1.80 -9.71 -13.27
N LYS A 35 -1.94 -9.57 -11.95
CA LYS A 35 -1.08 -10.23 -10.96
C LYS A 35 -1.90 -11.11 -10.04
N SER A 36 -1.34 -12.29 -9.73
CA SER A 36 -1.86 -13.16 -8.68
C SER A 36 -1.59 -12.56 -7.31
N THR A 37 -2.44 -12.87 -6.34
CA THR A 37 -2.25 -12.51 -4.93
C THR A 37 -0.96 -13.09 -4.33
N ASP A 38 -0.45 -14.17 -4.92
CA ASP A 38 0.80 -14.83 -4.53
C ASP A 38 2.05 -14.25 -5.22
N ASP A 39 1.88 -13.34 -6.18
CA ASP A 39 3.00 -12.70 -6.84
C ASP A 39 3.70 -11.72 -5.90
N PHE A 40 5.00 -11.53 -6.10
CA PHE A 40 5.78 -10.53 -5.36
C PHE A 40 5.50 -9.12 -5.91
N ALA A 41 5.10 -8.21 -5.04
CA ALA A 41 4.94 -6.79 -5.35
C ALA A 41 6.28 -6.05 -5.26
N VAL A 42 7.07 -6.38 -4.23
CA VAL A 42 8.46 -5.97 -4.06
C VAL A 42 9.27 -7.16 -3.50
N ASN A 43 10.59 -7.02 -3.44
CA ASN A 43 11.45 -8.09 -2.96
C ASN A 43 11.04 -8.52 -1.53
N GLY A 44 10.61 -9.78 -1.38
CA GLY A 44 10.20 -10.35 -0.11
C GLY A 44 8.79 -10.01 0.37
N LEU A 45 7.96 -9.34 -0.43
CA LEU A 45 6.59 -8.99 -0.06
C LEU A 45 5.59 -9.27 -1.20
N LYS A 46 4.63 -10.16 -0.94
CA LYS A 46 3.57 -10.54 -1.87
C LYS A 46 2.43 -9.52 -1.90
N PHE A 47 1.67 -9.52 -2.99
CA PHE A 47 0.47 -8.68 -3.15
C PHE A 47 -0.53 -8.86 -1.99
N GLN A 48 -0.84 -10.10 -1.62
CA GLN A 48 -1.75 -10.36 -0.50
C GLN A 48 -1.25 -9.84 0.85
N GLU A 49 0.06 -9.82 1.05
CA GLU A 49 0.66 -9.34 2.31
C GLU A 49 0.52 -7.82 2.42
N ILE A 50 0.68 -7.09 1.32
CA ILE A 50 0.43 -5.64 1.28
C ILE A 50 -1.04 -5.34 1.57
N ILE A 51 -1.96 -6.02 0.88
CA ILE A 51 -3.40 -5.84 1.07
C ILE A 51 -3.77 -6.13 2.53
N GLY A 52 -3.24 -7.21 3.10
CA GLY A 52 -3.46 -7.57 4.51
C GLY A 52 -2.99 -6.49 5.48
N VAL A 53 -1.79 -5.93 5.28
CA VAL A 53 -1.27 -4.84 6.13
C VAL A 53 -2.14 -3.58 6.01
N LEU A 54 -2.59 -3.22 4.81
CA LEU A 54 -3.47 -2.07 4.61
C LEU A 54 -4.83 -2.24 5.30
N LEU A 55 -5.41 -3.45 5.24
CA LEU A 55 -6.66 -3.77 5.95
C LEU A 55 -6.49 -3.69 7.47
N LEU A 56 -5.40 -4.23 8.01
CA LEU A 56 -5.10 -4.13 9.44
C LEU A 56 -4.89 -2.66 9.88
N ALA A 57 -4.21 -1.86 9.07
CA ALA A 57 -4.01 -0.44 9.36
C ALA A 57 -5.34 0.33 9.35
N LYS A 58 -6.22 0.04 8.38
CA LYS A 58 -7.57 0.61 8.33
C LYS A 58 -8.37 0.25 9.59
N ASP A 59 -8.40 -1.04 9.95
CA ASP A 59 -9.11 -1.53 11.14
C ASP A 59 -8.60 -0.87 12.43
N ASP A 60 -7.28 -0.65 12.55
CA ASP A 60 -6.69 0.01 13.72
C ASP A 60 -7.07 1.49 13.81
N ILE A 61 -7.10 2.20 12.68
CA ILE A 61 -7.54 3.60 12.64
C ILE A 61 -9.03 3.72 12.95
N GLU A 62 -9.88 2.85 12.41
CA GLU A 62 -11.33 2.90 12.64
C GLU A 62 -11.75 2.49 14.06
N ARG A 63 -10.88 1.80 14.81
CA ARG A 63 -11.12 1.41 16.21
C ARG A 63 -10.73 2.48 17.23
N ASN A 64 -9.90 3.45 16.83
CA ASN A 64 -9.39 4.53 17.69
C ASN A 64 -10.14 5.84 17.41
#